data_AF-A0A927XUT6-F1
#
_entry.id   AF-A0A927XUT6-F1
#
_cell.length_a   1.000
_cell.length_b   1.000
_cell.length_c   1.000
_cell.angle_alpha   90.00
_cell.angle_beta   90.00
_cell.angle_gamma   90.00
#
_symmetry.space_group_name_H-M   'P 1'
#
loop_
_entity.id
_entity.type
_entity.pdbx_description
1 polymer ?
#
loop_
_entity_poly.entity_id
_entity_poly.type
_entity_poly.pdbx_seq_one_letter_code
_entity_poly.pdbx_strand_id
1 'polypeptide(L)'
;MEMSAVRELNAEQKALLALVQGALFCSKEVPKEIDLTKLVDLANRQGVLSLLYLGAKRIKDQFSVDTLRSWRGDMLAGAVRNESVNAVQQEVLGLFAKHDIRSAILKGLSAARY
;
A
#
# COMPACT_ATOMS: atom_id res chain seq x y z
N MET A 1 6.78 -0.41 36.74
CA MET A 1 7.11 -0.62 35.31
C MET A 1 5.81 -1.07 34.65
N GLU A 2 4.97 -0.11 34.25
CA GLU A 2 3.68 -0.41 33.62
C GLU A 2 3.96 -1.03 32.25
N MET A 3 3.51 -2.28 32.09
CA MET A 3 3.44 -2.91 30.78
C MET A 3 2.50 -2.07 29.92
N SER A 4 3.05 -1.50 28.85
CA SER A 4 2.29 -0.89 27.78
C SER A 4 1.14 -1.82 27.39
N ALA A 5 -0.10 -1.38 27.65
CA ALA A 5 -1.27 -2.09 27.18
C ALA A 5 -1.17 -2.17 25.66
N VAL A 6 -0.91 -3.38 25.14
CA VAL A 6 -0.97 -3.66 23.71
C VAL A 6 -2.40 -3.32 23.29
N ARG A 7 -2.60 -2.16 22.67
CA ARG A 7 -3.91 -1.78 22.14
C ARG A 7 -4.27 -2.81 21.08
N GLU A 8 -5.31 -3.60 21.36
CA GLU A 8 -5.85 -4.52 20.37
C GLU A 8 -6.25 -3.74 19.11
N LEU A 9 -5.90 -4.29 17.95
CA LEU A 9 -6.32 -3.72 16.67
C LEU A 9 -7.85 -3.81 16.53
N ASN A 10 -8.45 -2.72 16.05
CA ASN A 10 -9.88 -2.74 15.70
C ASN A 10 -10.13 -3.57 14.43
N ALA A 11 -11.41 -3.77 14.08
CA ALA A 11 -11.80 -4.64 12.96
C ALA A 11 -11.22 -4.17 11.62
N GLU A 12 -11.23 -2.86 11.34
CA GLU A 12 -10.71 -2.29 10.10
C GLU A 12 -9.18 -2.39 10.02
N GLN A 13 -8.48 -2.21 11.13
CA GLN A 13 -7.03 -2.39 11.20
C GLN A 13 -6.64 -3.85 10.99
N LYS A 14 -7.38 -4.79 11.60
CA LYS A 14 -7.19 -6.23 11.39
C LYS A 14 -7.44 -6.61 9.93
N ALA A 15 -8.51 -6.09 9.32
CA ALA A 15 -8.82 -6.33 7.92
C ALA A 15 -7.79 -5.73 6.97
N LEU A 16 -7.33 -4.50 7.24
CA LEU A 16 -6.28 -3.87 6.45
C LEU A 16 -4.99 -4.67 6.51
N LEU A 17 -4.57 -5.07 7.71
CA LEU A 17 -3.38 -5.89 7.91
C LEU A 17 -3.50 -7.22 7.15
N ALA A 18 -4.63 -7.89 7.25
CA ALA A 18 -4.90 -9.13 6.55
C ALA A 18 -4.88 -8.97 5.03
N LEU A 19 -5.47 -7.90 4.48
CA LEU A 19 -5.44 -7.61 3.04
C LEU A 19 -4.02 -7.30 2.55
N VAL A 20 -3.24 -6.53 3.30
CA VAL A 20 -1.83 -6.25 2.98
C VAL A 20 -1.00 -7.53 3.03
N GLN A 21 -1.18 -8.36 4.08
CA GLN A 21 -0.56 -9.67 4.16
C GLN A 21 -1.02 -10.60 3.04
N GLY A 22 -2.28 -10.53 2.62
CA GLY A 22 -2.82 -11.25 1.47
C GLY A 22 -2.10 -10.86 0.18
N ALA A 23 -1.86 -9.56 -0.01
CA ALA A 23 -1.17 -9.03 -1.18
C ALA A 23 0.32 -9.44 -1.23
N LEU A 24 1.00 -9.45 -0.08
CA LEU A 24 2.44 -9.69 0.00
C LEU A 24 2.82 -11.17 0.21
N PHE A 25 2.04 -11.89 1.03
CA PHE A 25 2.40 -13.20 1.58
C PHE A 25 1.27 -14.24 1.46
N CYS A 26 0.18 -13.94 0.74
CA CYS A 26 -0.91 -14.89 0.45
C CYS A 26 -1.72 -15.38 1.68
N SER A 27 -1.95 -14.52 2.68
CA SER A 27 -2.90 -14.78 3.78
C SER A 27 -4.38 -14.75 3.31
N LYS A 28 -5.28 -15.41 4.05
CA LYS A 28 -6.70 -15.61 3.67
C LYS A 28 -7.75 -15.08 4.65
N GLU A 29 -7.36 -14.69 5.86
CA GLU A 29 -8.34 -14.36 6.89
C GLU A 29 -8.61 -12.87 6.95
N VAL A 30 -9.77 -12.44 6.45
CA VAL A 30 -10.27 -11.06 6.63
C VAL A 30 -11.54 -11.11 7.48
N PRO A 31 -11.68 -10.24 8.49
CA PRO A 31 -12.93 -10.10 9.24
C PRO A 31 -14.11 -9.80 8.31
N LYS A 32 -15.24 -10.49 8.49
CA LYS A 32 -16.43 -10.38 7.61
C LYS A 32 -17.23 -9.10 7.82
N GLU A 33 -17.31 -8.62 9.05
CA GLU A 33 -18.06 -7.42 9.41
C GLU A 33 -17.09 -6.24 9.54
N ILE A 34 -16.92 -5.53 8.44
CA ILE A 34 -16.03 -4.37 8.34
C ILE A 34 -16.71 -3.21 7.64
N ASP A 35 -16.54 -2.02 8.22
CA ASP A 35 -16.90 -0.78 7.58
C ASP A 35 -15.89 -0.49 6.45
N LEU A 36 -16.31 -0.80 5.21
CA LEU A 36 -15.46 -0.65 4.03
C LEU A 36 -15.03 0.80 3.80
N THR A 37 -15.85 1.78 4.20
CA THR A 37 -15.51 3.20 4.06
C THR A 37 -14.33 3.54 4.97
N LYS A 38 -14.40 3.13 6.24
CA LYS A 38 -13.30 3.33 7.20
C LYS A 38 -12.04 2.56 6.80
N LEU A 39 -12.19 1.35 6.26
CA LEU A 39 -11.07 0.56 5.75
C LEU A 39 -10.35 1.29 4.61
N VAL A 40 -11.10 1.83 3.64
CA VAL A 40 -10.54 2.58 2.50
C VAL A 40 -9.86 3.86 2.98
N ASP A 41 -10.49 4.61 3.89
CA ASP A 41 -9.88 5.81 4.48
C ASP A 41 -8.57 5.48 5.20
N LEU A 42 -8.55 4.39 5.96
CA LEU A 42 -7.36 3.94 6.67
C LEU A 42 -6.25 3.52 5.69
N ALA A 43 -6.59 2.74 4.66
CA ALA A 43 -5.65 2.29 3.64
C ALA A 43 -5.05 3.48 2.86
N ASN A 44 -5.87 4.49 2.56
CA ASN A 44 -5.43 5.70 1.90
C ASN A 44 -4.47 6.52 2.78
N ARG A 45 -4.80 6.73 4.06
CA ARG A 45 -3.93 7.43 5.02
C ARG A 45 -2.58 6.71 5.23
N GLN A 46 -2.57 5.38 5.11
CA GLN A 46 -1.36 4.56 5.24
C GLN A 46 -0.61 4.36 3.92
N GLY A 47 -1.12 4.88 2.78
CA GLY A 47 -0.47 4.75 1.48
C GLY A 47 -0.50 3.33 0.89
N VAL A 48 -1.41 2.47 1.34
CA VAL A 48 -1.52 1.06 0.92
C VAL A 48 -2.81 0.75 0.17
N LEU A 49 -3.58 1.77 -0.22
CA LEU A 49 -4.86 1.61 -0.94
C LEU A 49 -4.72 0.75 -2.20
N SER A 50 -3.63 0.90 -2.95
CA SER A 50 -3.34 0.13 -4.16
C SER A 50 -3.15 -1.38 -3.93
N LEU A 51 -2.96 -1.81 -2.67
CA LEU A 51 -2.76 -3.23 -2.32
C LEU A 51 -4.07 -3.96 -1.98
N LEU A 52 -5.17 -3.24 -1.72
CA LEU A 52 -6.42 -3.86 -1.26
C LEU A 52 -6.94 -4.90 -2.26
N TYR A 53 -6.95 -4.59 -3.56
CA TYR A 53 -7.40 -5.52 -4.58
C TYR A 53 -6.55 -6.80 -4.66
N LEU A 54 -5.22 -6.66 -4.55
CA LEU A 54 -4.31 -7.80 -4.60
C LEU A 54 -4.54 -8.75 -3.42
N GLY A 55 -4.77 -8.19 -2.23
CA GLY A 55 -5.15 -8.96 -1.04
C GLY A 55 -6.50 -9.64 -1.18
N ALA A 56 -7.49 -8.92 -1.71
CA ALA A 56 -8.86 -9.41 -1.85
C ALA A 56 -9.05 -10.41 -2.99
N LYS A 57 -8.15 -10.47 -3.98
CA LYS A 57 -8.30 -11.28 -5.21
C LYS A 57 -8.63 -12.76 -4.93
N ARG A 58 -8.11 -13.32 -3.83
CA ARG A 58 -8.28 -14.74 -3.44
C ARG A 58 -9.52 -15.00 -2.58
N ILE A 59 -10.14 -13.95 -2.06
CA ILE A 59 -11.34 -13.96 -1.19
C ILE A 59 -12.41 -13.02 -1.77
N LYS A 60 -12.46 -12.93 -3.11
CA LYS A 60 -13.30 -12.00 -3.86
C LYS A 60 -14.79 -12.18 -3.59
N ASP A 61 -15.19 -13.36 -3.13
CA ASP A 61 -16.54 -13.72 -2.72
C ASP A 61 -17.02 -12.97 -1.47
N GLN A 62 -16.10 -12.43 -0.65
CA GLN A 62 -16.41 -11.64 0.54
C GLN A 62 -16.75 -10.18 0.23
N PHE A 63 -16.50 -9.73 -1.00
CA PHE A 63 -16.66 -8.33 -1.39
C PHE A 63 -17.62 -8.21 -2.56
N SER A 64 -18.34 -7.09 -2.61
CA SER A 64 -19.19 -6.79 -3.76
C SER A 64 -18.34 -6.58 -5.02
N VAL A 65 -18.93 -6.84 -6.20
CA VAL A 65 -18.27 -6.59 -7.48
C VAL A 65 -17.87 -5.12 -7.64
N ASP A 66 -18.69 -4.19 -7.16
CA ASP A 66 -18.41 -2.75 -7.25
C ASP A 66 -17.24 -2.35 -6.34
N THR A 67 -17.15 -2.91 -5.13
CA THR A 67 -15.99 -2.73 -4.24
C THR A 67 -14.71 -3.19 -4.91
N LEU A 68 -14.71 -4.41 -5.48
CA LEU A 68 -13.53 -4.96 -6.14
C LEU A 68 -13.15 -4.18 -7.40
N ARG A 69 -14.13 -3.66 -8.15
CA ARG A 69 -13.89 -2.81 -9.32
C ARG A 69 -13.20 -1.51 -8.91
N SER A 70 -13.68 -0.87 -7.85
CA SER A 70 -13.08 0.35 -7.30
C SER A 70 -11.62 0.12 -6.89
N TRP A 71 -11.36 -0.88 -6.05
CA TRP A 71 -10.00 -1.19 -5.57
C TRP A 71 -9.06 -1.59 -6.71
N ARG A 72 -9.56 -2.25 -7.75
CA ARG A 72 -8.77 -2.55 -8.94
C ARG A 72 -8.39 -1.27 -9.69
N GLY A 73 -9.30 -0.29 -9.76
CA GLY A 73 -9.03 1.04 -10.29
C GLY A 73 -7.90 1.73 -9.52
N ASP A 74 -7.96 1.71 -8.18
CA ASP A 74 -6.92 2.28 -7.32
C ASP A 74 -5.56 1.60 -7.50
N MET A 75 -5.54 0.27 -7.65
CA MET A 75 -4.32 -0.48 -7.96
C MET A 75 -3.69 -0.03 -9.27
N LEU A 76 -4.49 0.10 -10.34
CA LEU A 76 -4.00 0.54 -11.64
C LEU A 76 -3.52 2.00 -11.60
N ALA A 77 -4.26 2.90 -10.95
CA ALA A 77 -3.86 4.28 -10.77
C ALA A 77 -2.56 4.39 -9.97
N GLY A 78 -2.39 3.56 -8.94
CA GLY A 78 -1.15 3.46 -8.17
C GLY A 78 0.03 3.00 -9.00
N ALA A 79 -0.16 2.02 -9.88
CA ALA A 79 0.89 1.55 -10.80
C ALA A 79 1.35 2.66 -11.75
N VAL A 80 0.40 3.37 -12.39
CA VAL A 80 0.70 4.49 -13.29
C VAL A 80 1.44 5.62 -12.57
N ARG A 81 1.02 5.97 -11.35
CA ARG A 81 1.72 6.98 -10.54
C ARG A 81 3.15 6.56 -10.21
N ASN A 82 3.37 5.29 -9.88
CA ASN A 82 4.71 4.77 -9.63
C ASN A 82 5.61 4.84 -10.87
N GLU A 83 5.07 4.60 -12.06
CA GLU A 83 5.82 4.78 -13.31
C GLU A 83 6.26 6.23 -13.51
N SER A 84 5.35 7.19 -13.31
CA SER A 84 5.69 8.63 -13.37
C SER A 84 6.76 9.02 -12.35
N VAL A 85 6.63 8.56 -11.10
CA VAL A 85 7.64 8.84 -10.06
C VAL A 85 8.99 8.23 -10.43
N ASN A 86 9.01 6.98 -10.89
CA ASN A 86 10.25 6.33 -11.31
C ASN A 86 10.92 7.09 -12.46
N ALA A 87 10.15 7.58 -13.44
CA ALA A 87 10.68 8.38 -14.55
C ALA A 87 11.37 9.66 -14.04
N VAL A 88 10.69 10.43 -13.18
CA VAL A 88 11.28 11.63 -12.56
C VAL A 88 12.52 11.30 -11.73
N GLN A 89 12.50 10.20 -10.98
CA GLN A 89 13.66 9.78 -10.21
C GLN A 89 14.86 9.43 -11.10
N GLN A 90 14.64 8.80 -12.26
CA GLN A 90 15.70 8.54 -13.24
C GLN A 90 16.25 9.83 -13.84
N GLU A 91 15.40 10.82 -14.14
CA GLU A 91 15.84 12.13 -14.61
C GLU A 91 16.74 12.83 -13.59
N VAL A 92 16.35 12.82 -12.31
CA VAL A 92 17.15 13.39 -11.21
C VAL A 92 18.49 12.67 -11.05
N LEU A 93 18.50 11.33 -11.10
CA LEU A 93 19.77 10.57 -11.08
C LEU A 93 20.66 10.91 -12.27
N GLY A 94 20.06 11.08 -13.45
CA GLY A 94 20.78 11.51 -14.65
C GLY A 94 21.39 12.91 -14.50
N LEU A 95 20.69 13.84 -13.84
CA LEU A 95 21.22 15.18 -13.53
C LEU A 95 22.39 15.09 -12.55
N PHE A 96 22.27 14.32 -11.46
CA PHE A 96 23.36 14.16 -10.50
C PHE A 96 24.59 13.50 -11.13
N ALA A 97 24.40 12.49 -11.97
CA ALA A 97 25.49 11.85 -12.69
C ALA A 97 26.26 12.83 -13.61
N LYS A 98 25.57 13.79 -14.25
CA LYS A 98 26.21 14.84 -15.07
C LYS A 98 27.09 15.80 -14.26
N HIS A 99 26.89 15.89 -12.95
CA HIS A 99 27.65 16.75 -12.04
C HIS A 99 28.63 15.95 -11.16
N ASP A 100 28.92 14.70 -11.53
CA ASP A 100 29.77 13.78 -10.74
C ASP A 100 29.27 13.57 -9.29
N ILE A 101 27.98 13.79 -9.05
CA ILE A 101 27.35 13.57 -7.75
C ILE A 101 26.89 12.12 -7.67
N ARG A 102 27.54 11.34 -6.81
CA ARG A 102 27.12 9.96 -6.52
C ARG A 102 25.82 9.98 -5.72
N SER A 103 24.78 9.36 -6.28
CA SER A 103 23.45 9.34 -5.69
C SER A 103 22.76 8.00 -5.92
N ALA A 104 21.83 7.65 -5.03
CA ALA A 104 21.00 6.47 -5.14
C ALA A 104 19.58 6.80 -4.69
N ILE A 105 18.60 6.14 -5.33
CA ILE A 105 17.22 6.15 -4.86
C ILE A 105 17.09 5.05 -3.81
N LEU A 106 16.78 5.38 -2.56
CA LEU A 106 16.27 4.35 -1.64
C LEU A 106 14.79 4.17 -1.97
N LYS A 107 14.42 2.99 -2.48
CA LYS A 107 13.02 2.65 -2.71
C LYS A 107 12.31 2.64 -1.35
N GLY A 108 11.57 3.71 -1.09
CA GLY A 108 10.96 4.02 0.21
C GLY A 108 11.23 5.48 0.62
N LEU A 109 10.67 6.43 -0.12
CA LEU A 109 10.58 7.87 0.22
C LEU A 109 11.85 8.60 0.72
N SER A 110 13.05 8.05 0.56
CA SER A 110 14.27 8.65 1.08
C SER A 110 15.37 8.64 0.01
N ALA A 111 15.70 9.82 -0.52
CA ALA A 111 16.98 10.00 -1.19
C ALA A 111 18.03 10.20 -0.09
N ALA A 112 18.96 9.27 0.07
CA ALA A 112 20.14 9.49 0.91
C ALA A 112 21.32 9.86 0.01
N ARG A 113 22.03 10.94 0.38
CA ARG A 113 23.36 11.24 -0.17
C ARG A 113 24.36 10.28 0.49
N TYR A 114 25.20 9.65 -0.32
CA TYR A 114 26.40 8.96 0.13
C TYR A 114 27.59 9.91 0.05
#